data_AF-A0A178ZUE1-F1
#
_entry.id   AF-A0A178ZUE1-F1
#
_cell.length_a   1.000
_cell.length_b   1.000
_cell.length_c   1.000
_cell.angle_alpha   90.00
_cell.angle_beta   90.00
_cell.angle_gamma   90.00
#
_symmetry.space_group_name_H-M   'P 1'
#
loop_
_entity.id
_entity.type
_entity.pdbx_description
1 polymer ?
#
loop_
_entity_poly.entity_id
_entity_poly.type
_entity_poly.pdbx_seq_one_letter_code
_entity_poly.pdbx_strand_id
1 'polypeptide(L)'
;MVGESVPCGSTHVNISQIAAHVAWYTAEHDETVLWPGFGQQAALGGLMNTTTNSLGVSEPVPFTTSMYAELKSPENRLCYGLVSADKVDLSLFRDAGGKMSTWQGMADGNIPTSESQNYYLAVEDYDPAVRDYFRYFQPPGIGHCLDGPGFFPGQAFESLVD
;
A
#
# COMPACT_ATOMS: atom_id res chain seq x y z
N MET A 1 20.13 -3.20 -6.94
CA MET A 1 19.13 -2.26 -7.47
C MET A 1 19.70 -1.03 -8.16
N VAL A 2 20.34 -0.04 -7.51
CA VAL A 2 20.97 1.05 -8.29
C VAL A 2 22.05 0.47 -9.22
N GLY A 3 21.92 0.71 -10.53
CA GLY A 3 22.79 0.14 -11.56
C GLY A 3 22.41 -1.27 -12.03
N GLU A 4 21.32 -1.85 -11.51
CA GLU A 4 20.76 -3.12 -11.97
C GLU A 4 19.96 -2.91 -13.27
N SER A 5 20.08 -3.87 -14.20
CA SER A 5 19.44 -3.83 -15.51
C SER A 5 18.21 -4.72 -15.51
N VAL A 6 17.03 -4.14 -15.74
CA VAL A 6 15.75 -4.87 -15.74
C VAL A 6 15.25 -5.01 -17.19
N PRO A 7 14.88 -6.23 -17.64
CA PRO A 7 14.32 -6.41 -18.96
C PRO A 7 12.89 -5.86 -19.02
N CYS A 8 12.64 -4.95 -19.98
CA CYS A 8 11.35 -4.36 -20.29
C CYS A 8 11.03 -4.66 -21.76
N GLY A 9 10.36 -5.79 -22.02
CA GLY A 9 10.14 -6.29 -23.38
C GLY A 9 11.45 -6.57 -24.12
N SER A 10 11.68 -5.90 -25.26
CA SER A 10 12.93 -5.99 -26.04
C SER A 10 14.03 -5.02 -25.56
N THR A 11 13.77 -4.23 -24.52
CA THR A 11 14.70 -3.22 -24.00
C THR A 11 15.17 -3.57 -22.60
N HIS A 12 16.30 -2.99 -22.19
CA HIS A 12 16.82 -3.09 -20.83
C HIS A 12 16.88 -1.70 -20.23
N VAL A 13 16.31 -1.53 -19.04
CA VAL A 13 16.30 -0.26 -18.31
C VAL A 13 17.21 -0.40 -17.09
N ASN A 14 18.15 0.52 -16.94
CA ASN A 14 19.01 0.57 -15.76
C ASN A 14 18.34 1.42 -14.67
N ILE A 15 18.22 0.88 -13.46
CA ILE A 15 17.62 1.61 -12.34
C ILE A 15 18.60 2.71 -11.88
N SER A 16 18.21 3.96 -12.06
CA SER A 16 18.96 5.12 -11.59
C SER A 16 18.78 5.33 -10.08
N GLN A 17 19.69 6.08 -9.44
CA GLN A 17 19.54 6.48 -8.04
C GLN A 17 18.22 7.25 -7.80
N ILE A 18 17.83 8.10 -8.75
CA ILE A 18 16.59 8.89 -8.68
C ILE A 18 15.37 7.97 -8.73
N ALA A 19 15.37 6.96 -9.62
CA ALA A 19 14.27 6.01 -9.71
C ALA A 19 14.10 5.19 -8.41
N ALA A 20 15.21 4.74 -7.82
CA ALA A 20 15.19 4.06 -6.53
C ALA A 20 14.73 4.99 -5.39
N HIS A 21 15.06 6.28 -5.46
CA HIS A 21 14.60 7.26 -4.47
C HIS A 21 13.09 7.50 -4.57
N VAL A 22 12.54 7.77 -5.77
CA VAL A 22 11.10 7.98 -5.93
C VAL A 22 10.29 6.73 -5.52
N ALA A 23 10.85 5.54 -5.72
CA ALA A 23 10.22 4.28 -5.34
C ALA A 23 9.97 4.13 -3.83
N TRP A 24 10.99 4.45 -3.01
CA TRP A 24 10.97 4.19 -1.57
C TRP A 24 10.52 5.38 -0.73
N TYR A 25 10.54 6.58 -1.30
CA TYR A 25 10.26 7.80 -0.56
C TYR A 25 8.94 8.43 -1.03
N THR A 26 8.33 9.19 -0.13
CA THR A 26 7.13 9.96 -0.43
C THR A 26 7.41 10.92 -1.58
N ALA A 27 6.52 10.93 -2.58
CA ALA A 27 6.47 11.94 -3.61
C ALA A 27 5.19 12.78 -3.45
N GLU A 28 5.39 14.09 -3.44
CA GLU A 28 4.36 15.10 -3.19
C GLU A 28 4.36 16.14 -4.31
N HIS A 29 3.20 16.72 -4.58
CA HIS A 29 3.05 17.88 -5.44
C HIS A 29 2.01 18.81 -4.84
N ASP A 30 2.34 20.09 -4.67
CA ASP A 30 1.47 21.10 -4.06
C ASP A 30 0.84 20.62 -2.74
N GLU A 31 1.69 20.11 -1.83
CA GLU A 31 1.31 19.57 -0.51
C GLU A 31 0.39 18.32 -0.55
N THR A 32 0.10 17.81 -1.75
CA THR A 32 -0.66 16.57 -1.93
C THR A 32 0.30 15.40 -2.07
N VAL A 33 0.20 14.44 -1.15
CA VAL A 33 0.89 13.16 -1.28
C VAL A 33 0.32 12.40 -2.48
N LEU A 34 1.17 12.19 -3.49
CA LEU A 34 0.83 11.43 -4.70
C LEU A 34 1.28 9.97 -4.59
N TRP A 35 2.36 9.74 -3.86
CA TRP A 35 2.95 8.43 -3.67
C TRP A 35 3.57 8.34 -2.28
N PRO A 36 3.20 7.36 -1.45
CA PRO A 36 3.69 7.23 -0.08
C PRO A 36 5.06 6.54 0.03
N GLY A 37 5.61 6.01 -1.07
CA GLY A 37 6.81 5.18 -1.04
C GLY A 37 6.54 3.73 -0.64
N PHE A 38 7.16 2.75 -1.30
CA PHE A 38 7.17 1.37 -0.83
C PHE A 38 8.06 1.19 0.40
N GLY A 39 7.79 0.14 1.19
CA GLY A 39 8.70 -0.30 2.24
C GLY A 39 10.09 -0.64 1.67
N GLN A 40 11.15 -0.37 2.42
CA GLN A 40 12.53 -0.61 1.97
C GLN A 40 12.83 -2.10 1.66
N GLN A 41 12.00 -3.02 2.15
CA GLN A 41 12.14 -4.45 1.90
C GLN A 41 11.41 -4.89 0.63
N ALA A 42 10.61 -4.01 0.02
CA ALA A 42 9.82 -4.32 -1.16
C ALA A 42 10.69 -4.49 -2.40
N ALA A 43 10.41 -5.53 -3.17
CA ALA A 43 10.99 -5.69 -4.49
C ALA A 43 10.37 -4.66 -5.44
N LEU A 44 11.21 -3.84 -6.08
CA LEU A 44 10.75 -2.79 -6.99
C LEU A 44 10.28 -3.30 -8.36
N GLY A 45 10.31 -4.62 -8.60
CA GLY A 45 9.73 -5.23 -9.79
C GLY A 45 8.24 -4.91 -9.96
N GLY A 46 7.52 -4.68 -8.86
CA GLY A 46 6.10 -4.28 -8.87
C GLY A 46 5.83 -2.80 -9.20
N LEU A 47 6.84 -1.90 -9.13
CA LEU A 47 6.69 -0.49 -9.56
C LEU A 47 6.38 -0.36 -11.04
N MET A 48 6.82 -1.35 -11.83
CA MET A 48 6.36 -1.53 -13.19
C MET A 48 4.95 -2.09 -13.06
N ASN A 49 3.96 -1.27 -12.66
CA ASN A 49 2.55 -1.64 -12.80
C ASN A 49 2.40 -1.93 -14.27
N THR A 50 2.46 -3.21 -14.63
CA THR A 50 2.53 -3.65 -16.01
C THR A 50 1.43 -4.66 -16.15
N THR A 51 0.45 -4.35 -16.98
CA THR A 51 -0.53 -5.35 -17.38
C THR A 51 0.09 -6.16 -18.49
N THR A 52 -0.16 -7.45 -18.49
CA THR A 52 0.17 -8.26 -19.65
C THR A 52 -1.04 -8.22 -20.57
N ASN A 53 -0.89 -7.60 -21.75
CA ASN A 53 -1.97 -7.56 -22.72
C ASN A 53 -2.29 -8.97 -23.27
N SER A 54 -3.35 -9.11 -24.06
CA SER A 54 -3.76 -10.39 -24.65
C SER A 54 -2.71 -11.05 -25.57
N LEU A 55 -1.62 -10.35 -25.88
CA LEU A 55 -0.49 -10.83 -26.69
C LEU A 55 0.72 -11.24 -25.83
N GLY A 56 0.61 -11.19 -24.50
CA GLY A 56 1.72 -11.58 -23.60
C GLY A 56 2.76 -10.49 -23.38
N VAL A 57 2.49 -9.24 -23.76
CA VAL A 57 3.42 -8.11 -23.57
C VAL A 57 3.09 -7.36 -22.29
N SER A 58 4.08 -7.21 -21.41
CA SER A 58 3.99 -6.39 -20.20
C SER A 58 4.09 -4.91 -20.56
N GLU A 59 2.96 -4.20 -20.45
CA GLU A 59 2.80 -2.78 -20.76
C GLU A 59 2.52 -2.01 -19.48
N PRO A 60 3.16 -0.85 -19.22
CA PRO A 60 2.88 -0.07 -18.03
C PRO A 60 1.40 0.37 -17.99
N VAL A 61 0.73 0.12 -16.88
CA VAL A 61 -0.56 0.71 -16.51
C VAL A 61 -0.26 1.82 -15.49
N PRO A 62 0.08 3.03 -15.92
CA PRO A 62 0.22 4.11 -14.95
C PRO A 62 -1.15 4.31 -14.28
N PHE A 63 -1.20 4.24 -12.95
CA PHE A 63 -2.22 4.96 -12.21
C PHE A 63 -1.96 6.43 -12.54
N THR A 64 -2.75 7.01 -13.43
CA THR A 64 -2.53 8.40 -13.81
C THR A 64 -2.94 9.28 -12.63
N THR A 65 -2.20 10.35 -12.39
CA THR A 65 -2.61 11.39 -11.44
C THR A 65 -4.00 11.93 -11.77
N SER A 66 -4.40 11.91 -13.05
CA SER A 66 -5.75 12.25 -13.48
C SER A 66 -6.81 11.28 -12.92
N MET A 67 -6.53 9.97 -12.84
CA MET A 67 -7.46 8.99 -12.28
C MET A 67 -7.64 9.19 -10.77
N TYR A 68 -6.56 9.51 -10.06
CA TYR A 68 -6.60 9.86 -8.63
C TYR A 68 -7.36 11.18 -8.38
N ALA A 69 -7.08 12.21 -9.18
CA ALA A 69 -7.75 13.50 -9.09
C ALA A 69 -9.25 13.39 -9.43
N GLU A 70 -9.59 12.57 -10.44
CA GLU A 70 -10.96 12.29 -10.83
C GLU A 70 -11.70 11.52 -9.73
N LEU A 71 -11.10 10.49 -9.12
CA LEU A 71 -11.68 9.79 -7.97
C LEU A 71 -11.93 10.72 -6.79
N LYS A 72 -11.00 11.65 -6.49
CA LYS A 72 -11.13 12.59 -5.37
C LYS A 72 -11.90 13.87 -5.71
N SER A 73 -12.37 14.03 -6.95
CA SER A 73 -13.12 15.21 -7.38
C SER A 73 -14.45 15.34 -6.62
N PRO A 74 -14.99 16.58 -6.47
CA PRO A 74 -16.29 16.78 -5.85
C PRO A 74 -17.42 15.99 -6.52
N GLU A 75 -17.40 15.85 -7.85
CA GLU A 75 -18.42 15.06 -8.58
C GLU A 75 -18.39 13.56 -8.22
N ASN A 76 -17.22 13.02 -7.89
CA ASN A 76 -17.07 11.60 -7.54
C ASN A 76 -17.07 11.32 -6.04
N ARG A 77 -17.29 12.33 -5.19
CA ARG A 77 -17.26 12.19 -3.73
C ARG A 77 -18.17 11.09 -3.18
N LEU A 78 -19.33 10.85 -3.81
CA LEU A 78 -20.23 9.75 -3.46
C LEU A 78 -19.62 8.38 -3.82
N CYS A 79 -19.09 8.24 -5.04
CA CYS A 79 -18.42 7.02 -5.48
C CYS A 79 -17.17 6.74 -4.64
N TYR A 80 -16.35 7.77 -4.40
CA TYR A 80 -15.18 7.70 -3.54
C TYR A 80 -15.56 7.27 -2.13
N GLY A 81 -16.59 7.84 -1.51
CA GLY A 81 -17.04 7.42 -0.17
C GLY A 81 -17.62 6.00 -0.09
N LEU A 82 -17.99 5.39 -1.23
CA LEU A 82 -18.47 4.00 -1.30
C LEU A 82 -17.32 2.99 -1.48
N VAL A 83 -16.25 3.38 -2.16
CA VAL A 83 -15.12 2.49 -2.48
C VAL A 83 -13.89 2.76 -1.62
N SER A 84 -13.80 3.95 -1.02
CA SER A 84 -12.71 4.33 -0.13
C SER A 84 -12.96 3.77 1.26
N ALA A 85 -11.94 3.10 1.79
CA ALA A 85 -11.90 2.55 3.14
C ALA A 85 -11.01 3.41 4.05
N ASP A 86 -11.13 4.74 3.96
CA ASP A 86 -10.25 5.72 4.64
C ASP A 86 -10.90 6.46 5.82
N LYS A 87 -12.09 6.05 6.26
CA LYS A 87 -12.74 6.64 7.44
C LYS A 87 -11.94 6.34 8.71
N VAL A 88 -11.52 7.39 9.41
CA VAL A 88 -10.78 7.29 10.68
C VAL A 88 -11.67 7.16 11.91
N ASP A 89 -12.91 7.65 11.83
CA ASP A 89 -13.89 7.48 12.91
C ASP A 89 -14.48 6.06 12.88
N LEU A 90 -13.96 5.22 13.78
CA LEU A 90 -14.39 3.84 13.99
C LEU A 90 -15.26 3.68 15.26
N SER A 91 -15.81 4.76 15.81
CA SER A 91 -16.59 4.75 17.06
C SER A 91 -17.74 3.75 17.03
N LEU A 92 -18.51 3.69 15.93
CA LEU A 92 -19.60 2.72 15.79
C LEU A 92 -19.11 1.27 15.82
N PHE A 93 -17.95 0.98 15.24
CA PHE A 93 -17.35 -0.36 15.26
C PHE A 93 -16.89 -0.73 16.68
N ARG A 94 -16.21 0.20 17.34
CA ARG A 94 -15.78 0.06 18.74
C ARG A 94 -16.97 -0.16 19.68
N ASP A 95 -17.99 0.68 19.59
CA ASP A 95 -19.16 0.69 20.48
C ASP A 95 -20.04 -0.55 20.27
N ALA A 96 -19.98 -1.17 19.08
CA ALA A 96 -20.56 -2.48 18.80
C ALA A 96 -19.74 -3.66 19.37
N GLY A 97 -18.59 -3.40 20.00
CA GLY A 97 -17.68 -4.41 20.53
C GLY A 97 -16.76 -5.04 19.49
N GLY A 98 -16.65 -4.45 18.29
CA GLY A 98 -15.83 -4.96 17.20
C GLY A 98 -14.34 -5.02 17.57
N LYS A 99 -13.65 -6.03 17.02
CA LYS A 99 -12.19 -6.19 17.10
C LYS A 99 -11.62 -6.37 15.71
N MET A 100 -10.54 -5.68 15.41
CA MET A 100 -9.84 -5.72 14.12
C MET A 100 -8.36 -5.99 14.35
N SER A 101 -7.84 -6.98 13.62
CA SER A 101 -6.41 -7.21 13.46
C SER A 101 -6.06 -7.09 11.99
N THR A 102 -5.15 -6.17 11.68
CA THR A 102 -4.64 -5.98 10.33
C THR A 102 -3.14 -6.17 10.33
N TRP A 103 -2.60 -6.68 9.24
CA TRP A 103 -1.16 -6.71 9.02
C TRP A 103 -0.86 -6.41 7.56
N GLN A 104 0.32 -5.84 7.32
CA GLN A 104 0.80 -5.52 5.98
C GLN A 104 2.28 -5.87 5.89
N GLY A 105 2.63 -6.69 4.90
CA GLY A 105 4.01 -7.13 4.69
C GLY A 105 4.96 -5.95 4.46
N MET A 106 6.10 -5.93 5.15
CA MET A 106 7.10 -4.86 4.96
C MET A 106 7.82 -4.94 3.60
N ALA A 107 7.75 -6.10 2.95
CA ALA A 107 8.30 -6.36 1.63
C ALA A 107 7.23 -6.37 0.53
N ASP A 108 5.99 -5.91 0.83
CA ASP A 108 4.93 -5.81 -0.17
C ASP A 108 5.31 -4.78 -1.25
N GLY A 109 5.47 -5.27 -2.49
CA GLY A 109 5.80 -4.48 -3.67
C GLY A 109 4.59 -4.13 -4.55
N ASN A 110 3.38 -4.46 -4.10
CA ASN A 110 2.12 -4.16 -4.78
C ASN A 110 1.34 -3.06 -4.05
N ILE A 111 1.23 -3.16 -2.72
CA ILE A 111 0.56 -2.19 -1.86
C ILE A 111 1.58 -1.62 -0.87
N PRO A 112 1.86 -0.30 -0.90
CA PRO A 112 2.80 0.30 0.04
C PRO A 112 2.41 0.08 1.50
N THR A 113 3.31 -0.52 2.29
CA THR A 113 3.13 -0.72 3.73
C THR A 113 2.85 0.58 4.48
N SER A 114 3.36 1.70 3.98
CA SER A 114 3.16 3.05 4.49
C SER A 114 1.70 3.50 4.46
N GLU A 115 0.88 3.05 3.50
CA GLU A 115 -0.55 3.40 3.43
C GLU A 115 -1.30 2.86 4.64
N SER A 116 -1.17 1.56 4.93
CA SER A 116 -1.81 0.94 6.09
C SER A 116 -1.29 1.51 7.41
N GLN A 117 0.02 1.84 7.46
CA GLN A 117 0.61 2.50 8.62
C GLN A 117 0.03 3.89 8.86
N ASN A 118 -0.06 4.72 7.81
CA ASN A 118 -0.60 6.07 7.90
C ASN A 118 -2.08 6.04 8.29
N TYR A 119 -2.86 5.10 7.75
CA TYR A 119 -4.25 4.92 8.17
C TYR A 119 -4.37 4.56 9.66
N TYR A 120 -3.59 3.58 10.13
CA TYR A 120 -3.59 3.21 11.55
C TYR A 120 -3.23 4.39 12.46
N LEU A 121 -2.20 5.17 12.10
CA LEU A 121 -1.80 6.36 12.85
C LEU A 121 -2.89 7.45 12.83
N ALA A 122 -3.57 7.64 11.70
CA ALA A 122 -4.67 8.61 11.61
C ALA A 122 -5.89 8.20 12.47
N VAL A 123 -6.16 6.90 12.59
CA VAL A 123 -7.17 6.38 13.53
C VAL A 123 -6.72 6.56 14.98
N GLU A 124 -5.43 6.31 15.28
CA GLU A 124 -4.86 6.52 16.61
C GLU A 124 -4.92 7.99 17.06
N ASP A 125 -4.61 8.92 16.15
CA ASP A 125 -4.74 10.36 16.41
C ASP A 125 -6.20 10.78 16.65
N TYR A 126 -7.15 10.12 15.98
CA TYR A 126 -8.58 10.35 16.17
C TYR A 126 -9.11 9.76 17.48
N ASP A 127 -8.71 8.53 17.82
CA ASP A 127 -9.10 7.81 19.03
C ASP A 127 -7.87 7.18 19.71
N PRO A 128 -7.31 7.81 20.76
CA PRO A 128 -6.14 7.29 21.47
C PRO A 128 -6.37 5.91 22.12
N ALA A 129 -7.62 5.46 22.27
CA ALA A 129 -7.98 4.13 22.75
C ALA A 129 -8.03 3.07 21.63
N VAL A 130 -7.63 3.40 20.39
CA VAL A 130 -7.67 2.50 19.23
C VAL A 130 -7.10 1.10 19.51
N ARG A 131 -6.02 1.01 20.32
CA ARG A 131 -5.34 -0.25 20.65
C ARG A 131 -6.21 -1.28 21.37
N ASP A 132 -7.33 -0.85 21.96
CA ASP A 132 -8.30 -1.73 22.61
C ASP A 132 -9.16 -2.51 21.61
N TYR A 133 -9.28 -2.05 20.36
CA TYR A 133 -10.17 -2.65 19.36
C TYR A 133 -9.58 -2.80 17.96
N PHE A 134 -8.51 -2.09 17.62
CA PHE A 134 -7.83 -2.20 16.33
C PHE A 134 -6.31 -2.25 16.56
N ARG A 135 -5.67 -3.29 16.03
CA ARG A 135 -4.22 -3.49 16.09
C ARG A 135 -3.65 -3.73 14.70
N TYR A 136 -2.52 -3.08 14.43
CA TYR A 136 -1.79 -3.18 13.17
C TYR A 136 -0.40 -3.81 13.38
N PHE A 137 -0.02 -4.74 12.50
CA PHE A 137 1.26 -5.46 12.56
C PHE A 137 2.01 -5.39 11.23
N GLN A 138 3.34 -5.31 11.28
CA GLN A 138 4.20 -5.17 10.10
C GLN A 138 5.21 -6.33 10.05
N PRO A 139 4.82 -7.53 9.58
CA PRO A 139 5.72 -8.67 9.51
C PRO A 139 6.89 -8.41 8.54
N PRO A 140 8.15 -8.49 9.00
CA PRO A 140 9.31 -8.31 8.14
C PRO A 140 9.44 -9.41 7.10
N GLY A 141 9.89 -9.06 5.89
CA GLY A 141 10.17 -10.00 4.81
C GLY A 141 8.93 -10.62 4.15
N ILE A 142 7.72 -10.26 4.57
CA ILE A 142 6.49 -10.68 3.91
C ILE A 142 6.16 -9.72 2.77
N GLY A 143 5.92 -10.27 1.60
CA GLY A 143 5.48 -9.56 0.39
C GLY A 143 3.98 -9.32 0.36
N HIS A 144 3.41 -9.33 -0.84
CA HIS A 144 1.97 -9.22 -1.04
C HIS A 144 1.22 -10.46 -0.54
N CYS A 145 0.54 -10.30 0.59
CA CYS A 145 -0.22 -11.32 1.31
C CYS A 145 0.63 -12.48 1.86
N LEU A 146 1.33 -13.26 1.03
CA LEU A 146 1.86 -14.57 1.45
C LEU A 146 3.32 -14.80 1.11
N ASP A 147 3.85 -14.09 0.12
CA ASP A 147 5.17 -14.30 -0.46
C ASP A 147 6.28 -13.62 0.35
N GLY A 148 7.51 -13.72 -0.16
CA GLY A 148 8.71 -13.19 0.47
C GLY A 148 9.39 -14.16 1.46
N PRO A 149 10.62 -13.83 1.91
CA PRO A 149 11.42 -14.69 2.79
C PRO A 149 11.01 -14.64 4.28
N GLY A 150 10.03 -13.82 4.64
CA GLY A 150 9.61 -13.59 6.02
C GLY A 150 8.81 -14.73 6.65
N PHE A 151 8.59 -14.63 7.97
CA PHE A 151 7.72 -15.56 8.70
C PHE A 151 6.26 -15.12 8.57
N PHE A 152 5.45 -15.91 7.86
CA PHE A 152 4.05 -15.57 7.60
C PHE A 152 3.23 -15.59 8.90
N PRO A 153 2.43 -14.54 9.20
CA PRO A 153 1.57 -14.48 10.39
C PRO A 153 0.32 -15.36 10.24
N GLY A 154 0.50 -16.67 10.00
CA GLY A 154 -0.58 -17.60 9.69
C GLY A 154 -1.56 -17.88 10.83
N GLN A 155 -1.30 -17.38 12.04
CA GLN A 155 -2.19 -17.50 13.20
C GLN A 155 -2.95 -16.20 13.50
N ALA A 156 -2.95 -15.23 12.57
CA ALA A 156 -3.56 -13.92 12.79
C ALA A 156 -5.08 -14.03 13.02
N PHE A 157 -5.74 -15.00 12.38
CA PHE A 157 -7.17 -15.22 12.58
C PHE A 157 -7.47 -15.84 13.95
N GLU A 158 -6.71 -16.86 14.35
CA GLU A 158 -6.81 -17.50 15.66
C GLU A 158 -6.61 -16.47 16.79
N SER A 159 -5.59 -15.61 16.64
CA SER A 159 -5.30 -14.53 17.60
C SER A 159 -6.41 -13.48 17.74
N LEU A 160 -7.35 -13.41 16.79
CA LEU A 160 -8.52 -12.53 16.86
C LEU A 160 -9.72 -13.22 17.54
N VAL A 161 -9.78 -14.54 17.48
CA VAL A 161 -10.85 -15.36 18.08
C VAL A 161 -10.63 -15.59 19.57
N ASP A 162 -9.37 -15.76 19.98
CA ASP A 162 -8.96 -15.97 21.38
C ASP A 162 -9.24 -14.75 22.28
#